data_AF-A0A920E785-F1
#
_entry.id   AF-A0A920E785-F1
#
_cell.length_a   1.000
_cell.length_b   1.000
_cell.length_c   1.000
_cell.angle_alpha   90.00
_cell.angle_beta   90.00
_cell.angle_gamma   90.00
#
_symmetry.space_group_name_H-M   'P 1'
#
loop_
_entity.id
_entity.type
_entity.pdbx_description
1 polymer ?
#
loop_
_entity_poly.entity_id
_entity_poly.type
_entity_poly.pdbx_seq_one_letter_code
_entity_poly.pdbx_strand_id
1 'polypeptide(L)'
;MAEYANPDVLVSTEWVQENLGKDGIKIIESNEDILLYDIGHIEGAIKLDWETELQDKLVRDYIDKDNFEKLMSSKGISRDDTVVFYGDKSNWWACYALWTFKVYGHEKCLIMNGGRQKMD
;
A
#
# COMPACT_ATOMS: atom_id res chain seq x y z
N MET A 1 -6.28 20.67 10.87
CA MET A 1 -6.43 19.24 10.53
C MET A 1 -7.36 18.64 11.58
N ALA A 2 -8.24 17.71 11.21
CA ALA A 2 -9.08 17.03 12.20
C ALA A 2 -8.18 16.35 13.25
N GLU A 3 -8.55 16.41 14.52
CA GLU A 3 -7.89 15.65 15.61
C GLU A 3 -8.21 14.17 15.43
N TYR A 4 -7.48 13.49 14.54
CA TYR A 4 -7.51 12.03 14.48
C TYR A 4 -6.80 11.47 15.71
N ALA A 5 -7.29 10.35 16.26
CA ALA A 5 -6.66 9.67 17.38
C ALA A 5 -5.23 9.17 17.05
N ASN A 6 -4.98 8.86 15.78
CA ASN A 6 -3.67 8.48 15.26
C ASN A 6 -3.39 9.30 13.99
N PRO A 7 -2.90 10.55 14.11
CA PRO A 7 -2.66 11.39 12.94
C PRO A 7 -1.46 10.88 12.11
N ASP A 8 -0.50 10.22 12.75
CA ASP A 8 0.77 9.79 12.14
C ASP A 8 0.61 8.66 11.11
N VAL A 9 -0.56 8.00 11.03
CA VAL A 9 -0.84 6.99 9.99
C VAL A 9 -1.37 7.58 8.69
N LEU A 10 -1.62 8.89 8.64
CA LEU A 10 -2.05 9.61 7.44
C LEU A 10 -0.96 10.56 6.98
N VAL A 11 -0.55 10.43 5.71
CA VAL A 11 0.39 11.35 5.06
C VAL A 11 -0.30 12.11 3.94
N SER A 12 0.16 13.33 3.68
CA SER A 12 -0.38 14.12 2.57
C SER A 12 0.26 13.74 1.24
N THR A 13 -0.35 14.17 0.14
CA THR A 13 0.21 14.04 -1.22
C THR A 13 1.55 14.74 -1.34
N GLU A 14 1.71 15.89 -0.68
CA GLU A 14 2.96 16.66 -0.64
C GLU A 14 4.05 15.89 0.11
N TRP A 15 3.72 15.29 1.25
CA TRP A 15 4.66 14.42 1.98
C TRP A 15 5.13 13.26 1.09
N VAL A 16 4.23 12.62 0.33
CA VAL A 16 4.62 11.52 -0.56
C VAL A 16 5.59 12.01 -1.64
N GLN A 17 5.32 13.15 -2.27
CA GLN A 17 6.21 13.75 -3.27
C GLN A 17 7.61 14.10 -2.70
N GLU A 18 7.67 14.64 -1.48
CA GLU A 18 8.94 14.98 -0.80
C GLU A 18 9.75 13.75 -0.34
N ASN A 19 9.15 12.57 -0.36
CA ASN A 19 9.75 11.31 0.11
C ASN A 19 9.95 10.26 -0.99
N LEU A 20 9.72 10.61 -2.26
CA LEU A 20 9.99 9.71 -3.40
C LEU A 20 11.45 9.25 -3.40
N GLY A 21 11.65 7.95 -3.65
CA GLY A 21 12.97 7.35 -3.80
C GLY A 21 13.84 7.29 -2.54
N LYS A 22 13.35 7.72 -1.37
CA LYS A 22 14.11 7.60 -0.12
C LYS A 22 14.21 6.15 0.33
N ASP A 23 15.41 5.74 0.72
CA ASP A 23 15.65 4.42 1.31
C ASP A 23 14.76 4.22 2.55
N GLY A 24 14.19 3.03 2.67
CA GLY A 24 13.29 2.68 3.77
C GLY A 24 11.85 3.18 3.61
N ILE A 25 11.48 3.80 2.47
CA ILE A 25 10.10 4.18 2.15
C ILE A 25 9.64 3.47 0.88
N LYS A 26 8.49 2.79 0.96
CA LYS A 26 7.88 2.05 -0.14
C LYS A 26 6.48 2.57 -0.38
N ILE A 27 6.20 2.98 -1.61
CA ILE A 27 4.88 3.46 -2.01
C ILE A 27 4.18 2.31 -2.72
N ILE A 28 2.97 1.98 -2.29
CA ILE A 28 2.17 0.89 -2.86
C ILE A 28 0.88 1.47 -3.43
N GLU A 29 0.62 1.13 -4.69
CA GLU A 29 -0.69 1.36 -5.29
C GLU A 29 -1.51 0.07 -5.29
N SER A 30 -2.71 0.12 -4.71
CA SER A 30 -3.66 -1.00 -4.73
C SER A 30 -5.06 -0.48 -5.07
N ASN A 31 -5.60 -0.98 -6.19
CA ASN A 31 -6.82 -0.48 -6.81
C ASN A 31 -7.88 -1.57 -6.95
N GLU A 32 -9.12 -1.13 -7.16
CA GLU A 32 -10.19 -2.00 -7.67
C GLU A 32 -9.91 -2.34 -9.13
N ASP A 33 -9.59 -1.33 -9.95
CA ASP A 33 -9.18 -1.52 -11.33
C ASP A 33 -7.65 -1.70 -11.42
N ILE A 34 -7.24 -2.96 -11.61
CA ILE A 34 -5.83 -3.36 -11.68
C ILE A 34 -5.08 -2.73 -12.87
N LEU A 35 -5.78 -2.27 -13.91
CA LEU A 35 -5.16 -1.69 -15.11
C LEU A 35 -4.77 -0.22 -14.88
N LEU A 36 -5.31 0.45 -13.85
CA LEU A 36 -5.03 1.85 -13.55
C LEU A 36 -3.56 2.12 -13.24
N TYR A 37 -2.86 1.15 -12.64
CA TYR A 37 -1.43 1.30 -12.39
C TYR A 37 -0.64 1.43 -13.70
N ASP A 38 -0.99 0.62 -14.70
CA ASP A 38 -0.21 0.49 -15.94
C ASP A 38 -0.37 1.72 -16.86
N ILE A 39 -1.43 2.50 -16.68
CA ILE A 39 -1.67 3.75 -17.44
C ILE A 39 -0.98 4.98 -16.82
N GLY A 40 -0.47 4.86 -15.59
CA GLY A 40 0.23 5.93 -14.89
C GLY A 40 0.10 5.78 -13.38
N HIS A 41 1.21 5.92 -12.66
CA HIS A 41 1.32 5.77 -11.21
C HIS A 41 2.37 6.74 -10.67
N ILE A 42 2.42 6.90 -9.34
CA ILE A 42 3.48 7.68 -8.68
C ILE A 42 4.83 7.04 -9.00
N GLU A 43 5.83 7.85 -9.34
CA GLU A 43 7.17 7.36 -9.66
C GLU A 43 7.74 6.49 -8.54
N GLY A 44 8.19 5.28 -8.88
CA GLY A 44 8.72 4.32 -7.91
C GLY A 44 7.67 3.61 -7.05
N ALA A 45 6.37 3.86 -7.27
CA ALA A 45 5.32 3.07 -6.64
C ALA A 45 5.40 1.60 -7.06
N ILE A 46 4.89 0.72 -6.21
CA ILE A 46 4.83 -0.71 -6.40
C ILE A 46 3.36 -1.09 -6.57
N LYS A 47 3.03 -1.74 -7.68
CA LYS A 47 1.70 -2.35 -7.87
C LYS A 47 1.49 -3.47 -6.87
N LEU A 48 0.37 -3.48 -6.16
CA LEU A 48 -0.06 -4.60 -5.33
C LEU A 48 -1.52 -4.95 -5.64
N ASP A 49 -1.72 -6.09 -6.29
CA ASP A 49 -3.04 -6.60 -6.60
C ASP A 49 -3.59 -7.42 -5.44
N TRP A 50 -4.70 -6.95 -4.87
CA TRP A 50 -5.33 -7.57 -3.72
C TRP A 50 -5.87 -8.97 -4.05
N GLU A 51 -6.36 -9.20 -5.27
CA GLU A 51 -7.03 -10.44 -5.65
C GLU A 51 -6.01 -11.53 -5.95
N THR A 52 -5.01 -11.21 -6.78
CA THR A 52 -4.07 -12.23 -7.26
C THR A 52 -2.85 -12.43 -6.36
N GLU A 53 -2.48 -11.43 -5.55
CA GLU A 53 -1.27 -11.47 -4.73
C GLU A 53 -1.55 -11.63 -3.23
N LEU A 54 -2.70 -11.17 -2.71
CA LEU A 54 -2.99 -11.23 -1.26
C LEU A 54 -3.96 -12.35 -0.85
N GLN A 55 -4.60 -13.05 -1.80
CA GLN A 55 -5.54 -14.14 -1.52
C GLN A 55 -4.94 -15.52 -1.77
N ASP A 56 -5.35 -16.50 -0.95
CA ASP A 56 -5.16 -17.90 -1.28
C ASP A 56 -5.96 -18.26 -2.55
N LYS A 57 -5.38 -19.11 -3.40
CA LYS A 57 -5.95 -19.44 -4.73
C LYS A 57 -7.04 -20.51 -4.69
N LEU A 58 -7.19 -21.22 -3.57
CA LEU A 58 -8.08 -22.37 -3.42
C LEU A 58 -9.13 -22.14 -2.34
N VAL A 59 -8.77 -21.48 -1.24
CA VAL A 59 -9.67 -21.19 -0.13
C VAL A 59 -9.91 -19.68 0.01
N ARG A 60 -11.04 -19.33 0.60
CA ARG A 60 -11.39 -17.93 0.88
C ARG A 60 -10.66 -17.45 2.13
N ASP A 61 -9.37 -17.25 2.00
CA ASP A 61 -8.47 -16.73 3.04
C ASP A 61 -7.33 -15.91 2.43
N TYR A 62 -6.58 -15.19 3.26
CA TYR A 62 -5.35 -14.54 2.83
C TYR A 62 -4.27 -15.59 2.49
N ILE A 63 -3.29 -15.21 1.67
CA ILE A 63 -2.07 -16.02 1.52
C ILE A 63 -1.42 -16.28 2.88
N ASP A 64 -0.81 -17.44 3.10
CA ASP A 64 -0.12 -17.69 4.36
C ASP A 64 1.09 -16.75 4.58
N LYS A 65 1.62 -16.78 5.81
CA LYS A 65 2.76 -15.94 6.22
C LYS A 65 3.99 -16.14 5.33
N ASP A 66 4.32 -17.37 4.97
CA ASP A 66 5.51 -17.67 4.16
C ASP A 66 5.39 -17.10 2.75
N ASN A 67 4.19 -17.13 2.16
CA ASN A 67 3.92 -16.51 0.87
C ASN A 67 3.89 -14.98 0.97
N PHE A 68 3.38 -14.42 2.07
CA PHE A 68 3.43 -12.98 2.30
C PHE A 68 4.88 -12.48 2.40
N GLU A 69 5.74 -13.16 3.16
CA GLU A 69 7.16 -12.82 3.27
C GLU A 69 7.90 -12.91 1.92
N LYS A 70 7.60 -13.94 1.12
CA LYS A 70 8.14 -14.08 -0.26
C LYS A 70 7.66 -12.95 -1.17
N LEU A 71 6.39 -12.57 -1.08
CA LEU A 71 5.81 -11.47 -1.86
C LEU A 71 6.45 -10.12 -1.49
N MET A 72 6.63 -9.85 -0.20
CA MET A 72 7.31 -8.63 0.26
C MET A 72 8.75 -8.58 -0.24
N SER A 73 9.47 -9.69 -0.12
CA SER A 73 10.85 -9.82 -0.60
C SER A 73 10.95 -9.60 -2.11
N SER A 74 10.04 -10.18 -2.91
CA SER A 74 10.04 -10.01 -4.37
C SER A 74 9.71 -8.58 -4.81
N LYS A 75 8.94 -7.84 -3.99
CA LYS A 75 8.64 -6.42 -4.18
C LYS A 75 9.69 -5.48 -3.56
N GLY A 76 10.75 -6.02 -2.96
CA GLY A 76 11.82 -5.23 -2.34
C GLY A 76 11.36 -4.45 -1.11
N ILE A 77 10.41 -5.00 -0.35
CA ILE A 77 9.89 -4.46 0.91
C ILE A 77 10.52 -5.23 2.06
N SER A 78 11.27 -4.53 2.89
CA SER A 78 11.87 -5.05 4.12
C SER A 78 10.95 -4.82 5.32
N ARG A 79 11.10 -5.63 6.37
CA ARG A 79 10.29 -5.54 7.60
C ARG A 79 10.31 -4.16 8.25
N ASP A 80 11.42 -3.44 8.13
CA ASP A 80 11.62 -2.13 8.77
C ASP A 80 11.22 -0.95 7.87
N ASP A 81 10.81 -1.21 6.63
CA ASP A 81 10.39 -0.17 5.69
C ASP A 81 9.08 0.48 6.15
N THR A 82 8.96 1.79 5.91
CA THR A 82 7.70 2.51 5.97
C THR A 82 6.95 2.27 4.66
N VAL A 83 5.74 1.70 4.73
CA VAL A 83 4.92 1.39 3.57
C VAL A 83 3.74 2.36 3.51
N VAL A 84 3.65 3.11 2.43
CA VAL A 84 2.59 4.10 2.18
C VAL A 84 1.66 3.58 1.10
N PHE A 85 0.39 3.37 1.43
CA PHE A 85 -0.60 2.87 0.49
C PHE A 85 -1.45 4.02 -0.08
N TYR A 86 -1.77 3.91 -1.35
CA TYR A 86 -2.78 4.71 -2.02
C TYR A 86 -3.51 3.88 -3.08
N GLY A 87 -4.68 4.34 -3.50
CA GLY A 87 -5.45 3.67 -4.53
C GLY A 87 -6.66 4.47 -4.97
N ASP A 88 -7.40 3.91 -5.93
CA ASP A 88 -8.67 4.44 -6.40
C ASP A 88 -9.79 4.27 -5.36
N LYS A 89 -11.00 4.72 -5.73
CA LYS A 89 -12.23 4.60 -4.93
C LYS A 89 -12.06 5.03 -3.47
N SER A 90 -11.42 6.18 -3.25
CA SER A 90 -11.19 6.72 -1.90
C SER A 90 -10.38 5.75 -1.01
N ASN A 91 -9.31 5.18 -1.58
CA ASN A 91 -8.37 4.26 -0.93
C ASN A 91 -8.99 2.93 -0.49
N TRP A 92 -10.06 2.44 -1.13
CA TRP A 92 -10.72 1.22 -0.66
C TRP A 92 -9.77 0.03 -0.62
N TRP A 93 -9.13 -0.30 -1.75
CA TRP A 93 -8.18 -1.42 -1.83
C TRP A 93 -6.82 -1.10 -1.21
N ALA A 94 -6.43 0.17 -1.16
CA ALA A 94 -5.26 0.61 -0.40
C ALA A 94 -5.39 0.33 1.11
N CYS A 95 -6.56 0.61 1.70
CA CYS A 95 -6.85 0.31 3.10
C CYS A 95 -6.95 -1.21 3.35
N TYR A 96 -7.49 -1.97 2.39
CA TYR A 96 -7.50 -3.44 2.45
C TYR A 96 -6.10 -4.04 2.44
N ALA A 97 -5.23 -3.56 1.54
CA ALA A 97 -3.83 -3.94 1.48
C ALA A 97 -3.10 -3.58 2.79
N LEU A 98 -3.29 -2.36 3.30
CA LEU A 98 -2.76 -1.94 4.60
C LEU A 98 -3.20 -2.89 5.72
N TRP A 99 -4.48 -3.26 5.77
CA TRP A 99 -5.01 -4.16 6.78
C TRP A 99 -4.34 -5.54 6.70
N THR A 100 -4.10 -6.05 5.50
CA THR A 100 -3.37 -7.31 5.28
C THR A 100 -1.95 -7.24 5.85
N PHE A 101 -1.24 -6.13 5.61
CA PHE A 101 0.10 -5.91 6.19
C PHE A 101 0.06 -5.87 7.72
N LYS A 102 -0.98 -5.26 8.31
CA LYS A 102 -1.17 -5.24 9.77
C LYS A 102 -1.43 -6.64 10.33
N VAL A 103 -2.18 -7.49 9.64
CA VAL A 103 -2.39 -8.89 10.04
C VAL A 103 -1.07 -9.66 10.13
N TYR A 104 -0.14 -9.43 9.20
CA TYR A 104 1.19 -10.03 9.24
C TYR A 104 2.20 -9.28 10.12
N GLY A 105 1.77 -8.24 10.84
CA GLY A 105 2.58 -7.54 11.83
C GLY A 105 3.56 -6.51 11.27
N HIS A 106 3.31 -5.97 10.07
CA HIS A 106 4.08 -4.84 9.56
C HIS A 106 3.69 -3.55 10.30
N GLU A 107 4.63 -2.95 11.02
CA GLU A 107 4.29 -1.86 11.96
C GLU A 107 4.10 -0.51 11.26
N LYS A 108 4.97 -0.17 10.30
CA LYS A 108 5.03 1.16 9.68
C LYS A 108 4.17 1.25 8.41
N CYS A 109 2.85 1.17 8.57
CA CYS A 109 1.91 1.31 7.46
C CYS A 109 1.17 2.65 7.53
N LEU A 110 1.20 3.41 6.45
CA LEU A 110 0.61 4.74 6.31
C LEU A 110 -0.37 4.78 5.12
N ILE A 111 -1.37 5.65 5.17
CA ILE A 111 -2.27 5.94 4.04
C ILE A 111 -1.98 7.33 3.49
N MET A 112 -1.87 7.46 2.17
CA MET A 112 -1.87 8.75 1.50
C MET A 112 -3.29 9.33 1.46
N ASN A 113 -3.49 10.43 2.18
CA ASN A 113 -4.78 11.08 2.29
C ASN A 113 -5.23 11.68 0.94
N GLY A 114 -6.40 11.25 0.47
CA GLY A 114 -6.96 11.60 -0.84
C GLY A 114 -6.78 10.52 -1.91
N GLY A 115 -5.86 9.57 -1.71
CA GLY A 115 -5.65 8.45 -2.62
C GLY A 115 -5.24 8.88 -4.04
N ARG A 116 -5.45 7.99 -5.01
CA ARG A 116 -5.11 8.23 -6.42
C ARG A 116 -5.80 9.49 -6.96
N GLN A 117 -7.05 9.71 -6.58
CA GLN A 117 -7.89 10.81 -7.10
C GLN A 117 -7.37 12.21 -6.77
N LYS A 118 -6.51 12.36 -5.75
CA LYS A 118 -5.91 13.64 -5.39
C LYS A 118 -4.55 13.88 -6.06
N MET A 119 -4.00 12.85 -6.71
CA MET A 119 -2.74 12.93 -7.46
C MET A 119 -2.96 13.28 -8.94
N ASP A 120 -4.15 12.97 -9.47
CA ASP A 120 -4.58 13.33 -10.82
C ASP A 120 -4.87 14.85 -10.96
#